data_AF-A0AAW1MFR7-F1
#
_entry.id   AF-A0AAW1MFR7-F1
#
_cell.length_a   1.000
_cell.length_b   1.000
_cell.length_c   1.000
_cell.angle_alpha   90.00
_cell.angle_beta   90.00
_cell.angle_gamma   90.00
#
_symmetry.space_group_name_H-M   'P 1'
#
loop_
_entity.id
_entity.type
_entity.pdbx_description
1 polymer ?
#
loop_
_entity_poly.entity_id
_entity_poly.type
_entity_poly.pdbx_seq_one_letter_code
_entity_poly.pdbx_strand_id
1 'polypeptide(L)'
;MLGSRSGLATLVKEKNSFTVTMHCIIHRQALASKTQPEDLSNTMHCIIHRQALASKTQPEDLSNTMKSYERKLCAALDSEYETLLFHTAVRWMSNGNMLARLYELREELKVFFIEMKMQHFLEQSSESTFVMQLAYLVDIFGHLNQLNLQLQGSGNETFEAKEEKNFQSFPTLKTLVDDGDYATVTDKVQHNILRHLGTLMDEFARYFPEYSSSETEAIKKLIRNPLIVKPKDIPDNIQEEVIELQNDSNFKDSFESGVSLEEL
;
A
#
# COMPACT_ATOMS: atom_id res chain seq x y z
N MET A 1 -15.83 7.72 3.32
CA MET A 1 -15.44 8.99 3.98
C MET A 1 -16.27 9.19 5.23
N LEU A 2 -15.66 9.02 6.41
CA LEU A 2 -16.28 9.28 7.72
C LEU A 2 -15.65 10.53 8.30
N GLY A 3 -16.08 11.70 7.82
CA GLY A 3 -15.76 12.96 8.50
C GLY A 3 -16.58 13.04 9.79
N SER A 4 -15.93 13.30 10.91
CA SER A 4 -16.54 13.30 12.26
C SER A 4 -17.67 14.33 12.46
N ARG A 5 -17.89 15.25 11.50
CA ARG A 5 -18.96 16.25 11.55
C ARG A 5 -19.75 16.38 10.24
N SER A 6 -19.48 15.56 9.22
CA SER A 6 -20.03 15.74 7.87
C SER A 6 -19.92 14.51 6.95
N GLY A 7 -19.68 13.31 7.49
CA GLY A 7 -19.63 12.09 6.69
C GLY A 7 -21.03 11.58 6.31
N LEU A 8 -21.17 11.02 5.09
CA LEU A 8 -22.39 10.37 4.60
C LEU A 8 -22.99 9.40 5.63
N ALA A 9 -22.15 8.59 6.26
CA ALA A 9 -22.57 7.64 7.27
C ALA A 9 -23.21 8.29 8.51
N THR A 10 -22.79 9.49 8.90
CA THR A 10 -23.43 10.25 9.98
C THR A 10 -24.81 10.73 9.56
N LEU A 11 -24.93 11.30 8.36
CA LEU A 11 -26.20 11.78 7.79
C LEU A 11 -27.21 10.64 7.59
N VAL A 12 -26.76 9.46 7.18
CA VAL A 12 -27.62 8.28 7.03
C VAL A 12 -28.11 7.79 8.39
N LYS A 13 -27.24 7.79 9.43
CA LYS A 13 -27.65 7.42 10.79
C LYS A 13 -28.63 8.41 11.43
N GLU A 14 -28.60 9.68 11.06
CA GLU A 14 -29.59 10.67 11.48
C GLU A 14 -30.99 10.38 10.92
N LYS A 15 -31.07 9.75 9.73
CA LYS A 15 -32.33 9.34 9.10
C LYS A 15 -32.78 7.94 9.51
N ASN A 16 -31.83 7.03 9.74
CA ASN A 16 -32.09 5.68 10.22
C ASN A 16 -30.97 5.22 11.17
N SER A 17 -31.25 5.24 12.47
CA SER A 17 -30.30 4.86 13.53
C SER A 17 -29.87 3.40 13.49
N PHE A 18 -30.62 2.52 12.81
CA PHE A 18 -30.29 1.11 12.65
C PHE A 18 -29.31 0.84 11.50
N THR A 19 -28.89 1.86 10.76
CA THR A 19 -27.94 1.71 9.66
C THR A 19 -26.58 1.22 10.15
N VAL A 20 -26.17 0.05 9.66
CA VAL A 20 -24.82 -0.48 9.85
C VAL A 20 -23.87 0.19 8.87
N THR A 21 -22.82 0.84 9.39
CA THR A 21 -21.81 1.52 8.57
C THR A 21 -20.49 0.77 8.69
N MET A 22 -20.02 0.21 7.59
CA MET A 22 -18.74 -0.47 7.49
C MET A 22 -17.71 0.45 6.82
N HIS A 23 -16.45 0.33 7.21
CA HIS A 23 -15.37 0.98 6.47
C HIS A 23 -14.90 0.06 5.34
N CYS A 24 -14.49 0.65 4.23
CA CYS A 24 -13.81 -0.09 3.16
C CYS A 24 -12.51 -0.72 3.70
N ILE A 25 -12.36 -2.03 3.50
CA ILE A 25 -11.20 -2.82 3.97
C ILE A 25 -9.88 -2.31 3.36
N ILE A 26 -9.90 -2.00 2.07
CA ILE A 26 -8.77 -1.40 1.33
C ILE A 26 -8.38 -0.05 1.93
N HIS A 27 -9.37 0.79 2.25
CA HIS A 27 -9.08 2.08 2.87
C HIS A 27 -8.46 1.93 4.26
N ARG A 28 -8.94 1.00 5.07
CA ARG A 28 -8.35 0.72 6.40
C ARG A 28 -6.93 0.17 6.29
N GLN A 29 -6.67 -0.73 5.34
CA GLN A 29 -5.32 -1.26 5.10
C GLN A 29 -4.36 -0.14 4.68
N ALA A 30 -4.80 0.76 3.79
CA ALA A 30 -4.01 1.93 3.40
C ALA A 30 -3.71 2.88 4.56
N LEU A 31 -4.67 3.06 5.49
CA LEU A 31 -4.45 3.85 6.70
C LEU A 31 -3.47 3.19 7.66
N ALA A 32 -3.63 1.89 7.93
CA ALA A 32 -2.73 1.13 8.81
C ALA A 32 -1.28 1.13 8.30
N SER A 33 -1.13 1.14 6.97
CA SER A 33 0.17 1.11 6.29
C SER A 33 0.92 2.45 6.30
N LYS A 34 0.26 3.56 6.67
CA LYS A 34 0.79 4.92 6.48
C LYS A 34 1.80 5.33 7.55
N THR A 35 1.72 4.73 8.73
CA THR A 35 2.51 5.14 9.90
C THR A 35 3.89 4.50 9.84
N GLN A 36 4.94 5.31 9.78
CA GLN A 36 6.33 4.84 9.75
C GLN A 36 7.26 5.70 10.61
N PRO A 37 8.41 5.16 11.08
CA PRO A 37 9.45 5.92 11.75
C PRO A 37 9.99 7.09 10.92
N GLU A 38 10.41 8.15 11.60
CA GLU A 38 10.91 9.38 10.99
C GLU A 38 12.09 9.13 10.04
N ASP A 39 13.05 8.28 10.41
CA ASP A 39 14.21 7.96 9.55
C ASP A 39 13.81 7.32 8.20
N LEU A 40 12.81 6.44 8.22
CA LEU A 40 12.28 5.80 7.00
C LEU A 40 11.45 6.81 6.19
N SER A 41 10.68 7.66 6.87
CA SER A 41 9.98 8.76 6.22
C SER A 41 10.92 9.77 5.57
N ASN A 42 12.05 10.06 6.21
CA ASN A 42 13.07 10.94 5.69
C ASN A 42 13.74 10.31 4.47
N THR A 43 14.04 9.01 4.51
CA THR A 43 14.55 8.26 3.34
C THR A 43 13.59 8.40 2.15
N MET A 44 12.30 8.13 2.38
CA MET A 44 11.25 8.22 1.37
C MET A 44 11.05 9.65 0.83
N HIS A 45 10.98 10.65 1.71
CA HIS A 45 10.82 12.06 1.30
C HIS A 45 12.07 12.61 0.61
N CYS A 46 13.26 12.24 1.07
CA CYS A 46 14.52 12.61 0.43
C CYS A 46 14.55 12.16 -1.02
N ILE A 47 14.12 10.93 -1.27
CA ILE A 47 14.01 10.35 -2.61
C ILE A 47 13.07 11.15 -3.51
N ILE A 48 11.82 11.31 -3.07
CA ILE A 48 10.77 12.02 -3.81
C ILE A 48 11.20 13.47 -4.10
N HIS A 49 11.72 14.17 -3.09
CA HIS A 49 12.13 15.55 -3.21
C HIS A 49 13.34 15.73 -4.15
N ARG A 50 14.30 14.80 -4.13
CA ARG A 50 15.49 14.84 -5.02
C ARG A 50 15.13 14.67 -6.46
N GLN A 51 14.25 13.73 -6.75
CA GLN A 51 13.77 13.51 -8.10
C GLN A 51 12.95 14.70 -8.59
N ALA A 52 12.09 15.26 -7.74
CA ALA A 52 11.34 16.48 -8.06
C ALA A 52 12.25 17.69 -8.29
N LEU A 53 13.44 17.74 -7.67
CA LEU A 53 14.43 18.77 -7.93
C LEU A 53 15.16 18.52 -9.26
N ALA A 54 15.50 17.26 -9.54
CA ALA A 54 16.11 16.82 -10.78
C ALA A 54 15.19 17.01 -12.01
N SER A 55 13.87 16.93 -11.85
CA SER A 55 12.91 17.19 -12.93
C SER A 55 12.67 18.68 -13.21
N LYS A 56 13.04 19.56 -12.28
CA LYS A 56 12.90 21.02 -12.41
C LYS A 56 14.06 21.70 -13.15
N THR A 57 15.16 21.00 -13.42
CA THR A 57 16.19 21.51 -14.34
C THR A 57 15.59 21.63 -15.74
N GLN A 58 15.94 22.69 -16.50
CA GLN A 58 15.22 23.05 -17.73
C GLN A 58 15.15 21.87 -18.73
N PRO A 59 14.06 21.74 -19.52
CA PRO A 59 13.86 20.61 -20.45
C PRO A 59 14.97 20.45 -21.50
N GLU A 60 15.70 21.52 -21.80
CA GLU A 60 16.83 21.55 -22.73
C GLU A 60 18.15 21.08 -22.08
N ASP A 61 18.30 21.29 -20.78
CA ASP A 61 19.45 20.84 -19.97
C ASP A 61 19.28 19.41 -19.43
N LEU A 62 18.05 18.88 -19.51
CA LEU A 62 17.72 17.54 -19.03
C LEU A 62 18.27 16.50 -20.00
N SER A 63 19.31 15.76 -19.57
CA SER A 63 19.91 14.65 -20.31
C SER A 63 18.82 13.69 -20.84
N ASN A 64 18.99 13.16 -22.06
CA ASN A 64 18.08 12.16 -22.65
C ASN A 64 17.88 10.95 -21.72
N THR A 65 18.89 10.64 -20.91
CA THR A 65 18.86 9.62 -19.86
C THR A 65 17.77 9.89 -18.82
N MET A 66 17.58 11.15 -18.42
CA MET A 66 16.61 11.55 -17.39
C MET A 66 15.17 11.54 -17.94
N LYS A 67 14.94 11.99 -19.18
CA LYS A 67 13.61 11.83 -19.82
C LYS A 67 13.21 10.36 -19.96
N SER A 68 14.17 9.48 -20.25
CA SER A 68 13.96 8.03 -20.27
C SER A 68 13.65 7.49 -18.88
N TYR A 69 14.35 7.98 -17.85
CA TYR A 69 14.14 7.63 -16.46
C TYR A 69 12.76 8.05 -15.93
N GLU A 70 12.34 9.29 -16.16
CA GLU A 70 11.00 9.78 -15.77
C GLU A 70 9.89 8.96 -16.42
N ARG A 71 10.01 8.65 -17.72
CA ARG A 71 9.06 7.75 -18.40
C ARG A 71 8.99 6.37 -17.76
N LYS A 72 10.14 5.80 -17.36
CA LYS A 72 10.18 4.51 -16.65
C LYS A 72 9.50 4.56 -15.28
N LEU A 73 9.55 5.70 -14.58
CA LEU A 73 8.86 5.90 -13.30
C LEU A 73 7.36 6.17 -13.47
N CYS A 74 6.97 7.00 -14.44
CA CYS A 74 5.58 7.26 -14.77
C CYS A 74 4.84 5.98 -15.15
N ALA A 75 5.48 5.13 -15.95
CA ALA A 75 4.94 3.81 -16.29
C ALA A 75 4.73 2.92 -15.06
N ALA A 76 5.65 2.96 -14.08
CA ALA A 76 5.51 2.18 -12.84
C ALA A 76 4.38 2.70 -11.92
N LEU A 77 3.96 3.95 -12.10
CA LEU A 77 2.81 4.55 -11.40
C LEU A 77 1.49 4.37 -12.14
N ASP A 78 1.48 3.67 -13.28
CA ASP A 78 0.34 3.59 -14.21
C ASP A 78 -0.21 4.99 -14.55
N SER A 79 0.71 5.93 -14.76
CA SER A 79 0.37 7.32 -15.05
C SER A 79 0.26 7.55 -16.56
N GLU A 80 -0.84 8.16 -16.99
CA GLU A 80 -1.02 8.64 -18.37
C GLU A 80 -0.05 9.79 -18.74
N TYR A 81 0.64 10.37 -17.76
CA TYR A 81 1.55 11.50 -17.96
C TYR A 81 3.00 11.04 -18.09
N GLU A 82 3.74 11.59 -19.05
CA GLU A 82 5.18 11.34 -19.22
C GLU A 82 6.07 12.16 -18.27
N THR A 83 5.46 13.05 -17.48
CA THR A 83 6.14 13.87 -16.46
C THR A 83 5.57 13.56 -15.08
N LEU A 84 6.44 13.23 -14.13
CA LEU A 84 6.02 12.83 -12.79
C LEU A 84 5.58 14.06 -11.98
N LEU A 85 4.31 14.11 -11.58
CA LEU A 85 3.79 15.12 -10.64
C LEU A 85 3.96 14.63 -9.20
N PHE A 86 5.08 14.99 -8.56
CA PHE A 86 5.47 14.55 -7.20
C PHE A 86 4.64 15.14 -6.04
N HIS A 87 3.49 15.78 -6.29
CA HIS A 87 2.75 16.51 -5.25
C HIS A 87 1.73 15.68 -4.46
N THR A 88 1.56 14.39 -4.72
CA THR A 88 0.48 13.64 -4.09
C THR A 88 0.99 12.69 -3.01
N ALA A 89 0.98 13.19 -1.77
CA ALA A 89 0.92 12.39 -0.54
C ALA A 89 -0.32 11.45 -0.45
N VAL A 90 -1.06 11.28 -1.56
CA VAL A 90 -2.44 10.80 -1.63
C VAL A 90 -2.53 9.33 -2.07
N ARG A 91 -1.50 8.76 -2.72
CA ARG A 91 -1.46 7.32 -3.04
C ARG A 91 -0.21 6.66 -2.47
N TRP A 92 -0.29 6.32 -1.19
CA TRP A 92 0.78 5.62 -0.47
C TRP A 92 1.21 4.30 -1.13
N MET A 93 0.29 3.57 -1.76
CA MET A 93 0.60 2.31 -2.43
C MET A 93 1.27 2.46 -3.79
N SER A 94 0.98 3.54 -4.52
CA SER A 94 1.74 3.84 -5.74
C SER A 94 3.19 4.21 -5.43
N ASN A 95 3.47 4.65 -4.19
CA ASN A 95 4.85 4.84 -3.74
C ASN A 95 5.62 3.52 -3.67
N GLY A 96 4.98 2.37 -3.42
CA GLY A 96 5.65 1.06 -3.40
C GLY A 96 6.26 0.70 -4.75
N ASN A 97 5.46 0.75 -5.82
CA ASN A 97 5.94 0.48 -7.19
C ASN A 97 7.01 1.47 -7.63
N MET A 98 6.86 2.75 -7.27
CA MET A 98 7.86 3.77 -7.57
C MET A 98 9.18 3.52 -6.82
N LEU A 99 9.13 3.15 -5.53
CA LEU A 99 10.32 2.80 -4.75
C LEU A 99 11.04 1.59 -5.36
N ALA A 100 10.30 0.55 -5.78
CA ALA A 100 10.90 -0.62 -6.42
C ALA A 100 11.64 -0.24 -7.71
N ARG A 101 10.96 0.51 -8.59
CA ARG A 101 11.55 0.96 -9.85
C ARG A 101 12.76 1.87 -9.64
N LEU A 102 12.72 2.69 -8.60
CA LEU A 102 13.81 3.57 -8.22
C LEU A 102 15.03 2.80 -7.73
N TYR A 103 14.80 1.78 -6.91
CA TYR A 103 15.87 0.91 -6.44
C TYR A 103 16.55 0.17 -7.59
N GLU A 104 15.79 -0.32 -8.57
CA GLU A 104 16.36 -0.93 -9.79
C GLU A 104 17.26 0.04 -10.55
N LEU A 105 16.84 1.30 -10.69
CA LEU A 105 17.52 2.31 -11.47
C LEU A 105 18.53 3.15 -10.65
N ARG A 106 18.94 2.67 -9.48
CA ARG A 106 19.78 3.42 -8.54
C ARG A 106 21.17 3.74 -9.07
N GLU A 107 21.73 2.89 -9.93
CA GLU A 107 23.05 3.12 -10.54
C GLU A 107 22.96 4.17 -11.65
N GLU A 108 21.91 4.15 -12.47
CA GLU A 108 21.64 5.22 -13.44
C GLU A 108 21.40 6.57 -12.74
N LEU A 109 20.75 6.57 -11.58
CA LEU A 109 20.59 7.77 -10.76
C LEU A 109 21.94 8.32 -10.27
N LYS A 110 22.90 7.47 -9.90
CA LYS A 110 24.24 7.91 -9.51
C LYS A 110 24.96 8.59 -10.67
N VAL A 111 24.92 7.99 -11.87
CA VAL A 111 25.49 8.59 -13.08
C VAL A 111 24.88 9.96 -13.35
N PHE A 112 23.55 10.07 -13.24
CA PHE A 112 22.86 11.34 -13.37
C PHE A 112 23.32 12.40 -12.36
N PHE A 113 23.46 12.04 -11.07
CA PHE A 113 23.94 12.98 -10.07
C PHE A 113 25.37 13.46 -10.34
N ILE A 114 26.20 12.63 -10.96
CA ILE A 114 27.54 13.03 -11.42
C ILE A 114 27.43 14.05 -12.56
N GLU A 115 26.63 13.76 -13.59
CA GLU A 115 26.43 14.65 -14.76
C GLU A 115 25.91 16.03 -14.35
N MET A 116 24.95 16.06 -13.43
CA MET A 116 24.33 17.29 -12.93
C MET A 116 25.12 17.99 -11.81
N LYS A 117 26.31 17.48 -11.46
CA LYS A 117 27.15 18.02 -10.37
C LYS A 117 26.41 18.12 -9.03
N MET A 118 25.55 17.14 -8.77
CA MET A 118 24.67 17.02 -7.62
C MET A 118 25.35 16.21 -6.49
N GLN A 119 26.53 16.65 -6.03
CA GLN A 119 27.38 15.85 -5.13
C GLN A 119 26.68 15.43 -3.83
N HIS A 120 25.96 16.33 -3.17
CA HIS A 120 25.21 15.99 -1.96
C HIS A 120 24.23 14.82 -2.16
N PHE A 121 23.62 14.71 -3.35
CA PHE A 121 22.68 13.62 -3.63
C PHE A 121 23.37 12.32 -3.98
N LEU A 122 24.53 12.39 -4.64
CA LEU A 122 25.38 11.24 -4.90
C LEU A 122 25.95 10.63 -3.60
N GLU A 123 26.42 11.48 -2.69
CA GLU A 123 26.95 11.05 -1.39
C GLU A 123 25.89 10.31 -0.59
N GLN A 124 24.69 10.87 -0.49
CA GLN A 124 23.62 10.24 0.27
C GLN A 124 23.04 9.00 -0.42
N SER A 125 22.90 8.98 -1.74
CA SER A 125 22.42 7.77 -2.45
C SER A 125 23.41 6.61 -2.40
N SER A 126 24.66 6.90 -2.06
CA SER A 126 25.74 5.91 -1.87
C SER A 126 25.93 5.53 -0.40
N GLU A 127 25.22 6.17 0.54
CA GLU A 127 25.31 5.83 1.96
C GLU A 127 24.65 4.46 2.22
N SER A 128 25.42 3.53 2.78
CA SER A 128 24.96 2.19 3.17
C SER A 128 23.62 2.19 3.91
N THR A 129 23.47 3.04 4.94
CA THR A 129 22.23 3.17 5.71
C THR A 129 21.04 3.48 4.82
N PHE A 130 21.20 4.43 3.90
CA PHE A 130 20.14 4.87 3.00
C PHE A 130 19.76 3.77 2.02
N VAL A 131 20.74 3.09 1.41
CA VAL A 131 20.46 2.01 0.45
C VAL A 131 19.78 0.82 1.13
N MET A 132 20.19 0.45 2.35
CA MET A 132 19.52 -0.60 3.13
C MET A 132 18.09 -0.19 3.52
N GLN A 133 17.88 1.05 3.96
CA GLN A 133 16.54 1.55 4.28
C GLN A 133 15.64 1.55 3.05
N LEU A 134 16.16 1.97 1.89
CA LEU A 134 15.42 1.91 0.63
C LEU A 134 15.07 0.46 0.26
N ALA A 135 16.03 -0.47 0.33
CA ALA A 135 15.78 -1.88 0.04
C ALA A 135 14.67 -2.47 0.94
N TYR A 136 14.72 -2.17 2.24
CA TYR A 136 13.66 -2.55 3.17
C TYR A 136 12.30 -1.94 2.80
N LEU A 137 12.27 -0.64 2.45
CA LEU A 137 11.05 0.04 2.03
C LEU A 137 10.45 -0.62 0.78
N VAL A 138 11.27 -0.94 -0.21
CA VAL A 138 10.82 -1.68 -1.42
C VAL A 138 10.11 -2.98 -1.02
N ASP A 139 10.74 -3.78 -0.17
CA ASP A 139 10.19 -5.08 0.23
C ASP A 139 8.88 -4.94 1.04
N ILE A 140 8.86 -4.09 2.09
CA ILE A 140 7.66 -3.95 2.94
C ILE A 140 6.48 -3.35 2.17
N PHE A 141 6.74 -2.38 1.28
CA PHE A 141 5.69 -1.83 0.44
C PHE A 141 5.22 -2.82 -0.63
N GLY A 142 6.10 -3.69 -1.13
CA GLY A 142 5.73 -4.82 -1.99
C GLY A 142 4.72 -5.73 -1.32
N HIS A 143 4.98 -6.13 -0.07
CA HIS A 143 4.06 -6.91 0.76
C HIS A 143 2.71 -6.22 0.97
N LEU A 144 2.73 -4.93 1.32
CA LEU A 144 1.51 -4.15 1.54
C LEU A 144 0.70 -3.97 0.25
N ASN A 145 1.36 -3.85 -0.90
CA ASN A 145 0.71 -3.77 -2.20
C ASN A 145 0.09 -5.11 -2.61
N GLN A 146 0.80 -6.22 -2.41
CA GLN A 146 0.26 -7.56 -2.67
C GLN A 146 -0.96 -7.86 -1.79
N LEU A 147 -0.91 -7.53 -0.49
CA LEU A 147 -2.07 -7.60 0.39
C LEU A 147 -3.23 -6.76 -0.15
N ASN A 148 -2.94 -5.55 -0.65
CA ASN A 148 -3.98 -4.70 -1.20
C ASN A 148 -4.64 -5.30 -2.46
N LEU A 149 -3.87 -5.86 -3.39
CA LEU A 149 -4.40 -6.54 -4.58
C LEU A 149 -5.26 -7.75 -4.20
N GLN A 150 -4.83 -8.53 -3.21
CA GLN A 150 -5.65 -9.62 -2.66
C GLN A 150 -6.97 -9.11 -2.08
N LEU A 151 -6.95 -7.99 -1.36
CA LEU A 151 -8.16 -7.36 -0.81
C LEU A 151 -9.09 -6.80 -1.90
N GLN A 152 -8.57 -6.49 -3.10
CA GLN A 152 -9.36 -6.10 -4.27
C GLN A 152 -9.94 -7.30 -5.03
N GLY A 153 -9.55 -8.54 -4.69
CA GLY A 153 -9.97 -9.75 -5.40
C GLY A 153 -9.15 -10.06 -6.66
N SER A 154 -8.08 -9.30 -6.94
CA SER A 154 -7.20 -9.51 -8.10
C SER A 154 -5.97 -10.39 -7.82
N GLY A 155 -5.75 -10.79 -6.55
CA GLY A 155 -4.62 -11.62 -6.14
C GLY A 155 -5.04 -13.06 -5.78
N ASN A 156 -4.68 -14.04 -6.62
CA ASN A 156 -4.92 -15.47 -6.40
C ASN A 156 -3.85 -16.17 -5.53
N GLU A 157 -2.92 -15.43 -4.93
CA GLU A 157 -1.84 -15.99 -4.11
C GLU A 157 -2.19 -15.90 -2.63
N THR A 158 -1.84 -16.92 -1.85
CA THR A 158 -2.09 -16.96 -0.41
C THR A 158 -0.93 -16.27 0.32
N PHE A 159 -1.23 -15.30 1.21
CA PHE A 159 -0.22 -14.62 2.02
C PHE A 159 0.25 -15.55 3.16
N GLU A 160 1.33 -16.31 2.95
CA GLU A 160 1.97 -17.08 4.02
C GLU A 160 3.07 -16.25 4.69
N ALA A 161 2.75 -15.59 5.79
CA ALA A 161 3.76 -14.99 6.65
C ALA A 161 4.40 -16.07 7.53
N LYS A 162 5.63 -16.49 7.20
CA LYS A 162 6.46 -17.31 8.11
C LYS A 162 7.33 -16.40 8.96
N GLU A 163 7.29 -16.58 10.27
CA GLU A 163 8.30 -16.01 11.18
C GLU A 163 9.62 -16.75 10.96
N GLU A 164 10.46 -16.22 10.08
CA GLU A 164 11.85 -16.66 9.97
C GLU A 164 12.76 -15.51 10.41
N LYS A 165 13.69 -15.80 11.33
CA LYS A 165 14.69 -14.85 11.87
C LYS A 165 15.74 -14.41 10.84
N ASN A 166 15.51 -14.72 9.57
CA ASN A 166 16.35 -14.35 8.45
C ASN A 166 15.56 -13.31 7.65
N PHE A 167 16.22 -12.30 7.07
CA PHE A 167 15.59 -11.32 6.19
C PHE A 167 14.98 -11.93 4.89
N GLN A 168 14.61 -13.22 4.87
CA GLN A 168 13.94 -13.89 3.76
C GLN A 168 12.65 -13.21 3.35
N SER A 169 11.92 -12.64 4.31
CA SER A 169 10.74 -11.82 4.03
C SER A 169 11.09 -10.46 3.40
N PHE A 170 12.37 -10.11 3.26
CA PHE A 170 12.87 -8.88 2.66
C PHE A 170 13.94 -9.22 1.60
N PRO A 171 13.55 -9.76 0.43
CA PRO A 171 14.48 -10.30 -0.56
C PRO A 171 15.45 -9.26 -1.12
N THR A 172 14.99 -8.01 -1.31
CA THR A 172 15.84 -6.92 -1.79
C THR A 172 16.90 -6.57 -0.76
N LEU A 173 16.51 -6.43 0.51
CA LEU A 173 17.44 -6.17 1.61
C LEU A 173 18.41 -7.35 1.81
N LYS A 174 17.91 -8.58 1.72
CA LYS A 174 18.72 -9.79 1.85
C LYS A 174 19.81 -9.88 0.80
N THR A 175 19.46 -9.67 -0.47
CA THR A 175 20.42 -9.69 -1.59
C THR A 175 21.54 -8.67 -1.36
N LEU A 176 21.18 -7.47 -0.91
CA LEU A 176 22.15 -6.42 -0.61
C LEU A 176 23.11 -6.76 0.54
N VAL A 177 22.67 -7.55 1.52
CA VAL A 177 23.51 -8.02 2.63
C VAL A 177 24.37 -9.22 2.22
N ASP A 178 23.82 -10.12 1.40
CA ASP A 178 24.49 -11.33 0.94
C ASP A 178 25.58 -11.05 -0.11
N ASP A 179 25.40 -10.03 -0.96
CA ASP A 179 26.33 -9.66 -2.04
C ASP A 179 27.67 -9.10 -1.51
N GLY A 180 27.81 -8.89 -0.20
CA GLY A 180 29.07 -8.49 0.44
C GLY A 180 29.46 -7.01 0.24
N ASP A 181 28.71 -6.27 -0.57
CA ASP A 181 28.87 -4.81 -0.75
C ASP A 181 28.61 -4.03 0.56
N TYR A 182 27.86 -4.63 1.49
CA TYR A 182 27.57 -4.05 2.79
C TYR A 182 27.77 -5.06 3.92
N ALA A 183 28.71 -4.77 4.82
CA ALA A 183 29.29 -5.75 5.74
C ALA A 183 28.33 -6.38 6.76
N THR A 184 27.14 -5.81 6.98
CA THR A 184 25.99 -6.35 7.74
C THR A 184 24.94 -5.25 7.87
N VAL A 185 23.67 -5.59 8.10
CA VAL A 185 22.66 -4.60 8.50
C VAL A 185 23.15 -3.89 9.77
N THR A 186 23.25 -2.55 9.73
CA THR A 186 23.70 -1.78 10.89
C THR A 186 22.66 -1.81 12.01
N ASP A 187 23.09 -1.67 13.27
CA ASP A 187 22.19 -1.60 14.43
C ASP A 187 21.10 -0.54 14.25
N LYS A 188 21.44 0.60 13.64
CA LYS A 188 20.50 1.68 13.34
C LYS A 188 19.41 1.23 12.35
N VAL A 189 19.79 0.56 11.27
CA VAL A 189 18.83 0.06 10.26
C VAL A 189 17.95 -1.02 10.89
N GLN A 190 18.56 -1.98 11.59
CA GLN A 190 17.82 -3.05 12.27
C GLN A 190 16.79 -2.49 13.26
N HIS A 191 17.19 -1.52 14.09
CA HIS A 191 16.31 -0.84 15.03
C HIS A 191 15.13 -0.14 14.33
N ASN A 192 15.39 0.53 13.20
CA ASN A 192 14.34 1.19 12.43
C ASN A 192 13.36 0.20 11.78
N ILE A 193 13.85 -0.93 11.28
CA ILE A 193 13.02 -2.01 10.74
C ILE A 193 12.10 -2.57 11.84
N LEU A 194 12.67 -2.96 12.98
CA LEU A 194 11.90 -3.54 14.09
C LEU A 194 10.84 -2.55 14.62
N ARG A 195 11.21 -1.28 14.76
CA ARG A 195 10.28 -0.22 15.17
C ARG A 195 9.13 -0.06 14.17
N HIS A 196 9.43 -0.07 12.87
CA HIS A 196 8.41 0.05 11.83
C HIS A 196 7.46 -1.15 11.83
N LEU A 197 8.00 -2.37 11.92
CA LEU A 197 7.18 -3.59 11.98
C LEU A 197 6.28 -3.61 13.23
N GLY A 198 6.79 -3.21 14.39
CA GLY A 198 5.97 -3.07 15.60
C GLY A 198 4.85 -2.03 15.41
N THR A 199 5.16 -0.90 14.79
CA THR A 199 4.16 0.15 14.50
C THR A 199 3.09 -0.33 13.53
N LEU A 200 3.48 -1.04 12.47
CA LEU A 200 2.54 -1.66 11.53
C LEU A 200 1.66 -2.67 12.25
N MET A 201 2.23 -3.55 13.08
CA MET A 201 1.46 -4.52 13.85
C MET A 201 0.40 -3.83 14.74
N ASP A 202 0.78 -2.78 15.46
CA ASP A 202 -0.13 -2.02 16.32
C ASP A 202 -1.24 -1.33 15.52
N GLU A 203 -0.89 -0.69 14.40
CA GLU A 203 -1.87 0.00 13.55
C GLU A 203 -2.80 -0.99 12.84
N PHE A 204 -2.30 -2.14 12.38
CA PHE A 204 -3.14 -3.22 11.83
C PHE A 204 -4.07 -3.77 12.91
N ALA A 205 -3.61 -4.02 14.14
CA ALA A 205 -4.47 -4.43 15.24
C ALA A 205 -5.54 -3.38 15.56
N ARG A 206 -5.20 -2.09 15.47
CA ARG A 206 -6.13 -0.98 15.68
C ARG A 206 -7.21 -0.88 14.60
N TYR A 207 -6.85 -1.05 13.32
CA TYR A 207 -7.79 -0.95 12.20
C TYR A 207 -8.56 -2.25 11.95
N PHE A 208 -8.02 -3.38 12.38
CA PHE A 208 -8.56 -4.73 12.25
C PHE A 208 -8.59 -5.46 13.61
N PRO A 209 -9.34 -4.94 14.61
CA PRO A 209 -9.42 -5.59 15.90
C PRO A 209 -10.09 -6.97 15.78
N GLU A 210 -9.57 -7.96 16.50
CA GLU A 210 -10.24 -9.25 16.66
C GLU A 210 -11.56 -9.02 17.42
N TYR A 211 -12.68 -9.06 16.69
CA TYR A 211 -13.99 -8.95 17.31
C TYR A 211 -14.25 -10.19 18.15
N SER A 212 -14.19 -10.05 19.47
CA SER A 212 -14.78 -11.02 20.39
C SER A 212 -16.29 -10.79 20.46
N SER A 213 -17.03 -11.90 20.48
CA SER A 213 -18.47 -12.06 20.77
C SER A 213 -19.42 -12.29 19.58
N SER A 214 -19.99 -13.51 19.60
CA SER A 214 -21.37 -13.95 19.33
C SER A 214 -22.21 -13.37 18.18
N GLU A 215 -22.17 -12.07 17.90
CA GLU A 215 -23.06 -11.41 16.93
C GLU A 215 -22.43 -11.28 15.53
N THR A 216 -21.15 -11.60 15.39
CA THR A 216 -20.37 -11.24 14.20
C THR A 216 -20.21 -12.32 13.15
N GLU A 217 -20.29 -13.62 13.45
CA GLU A 217 -19.99 -14.65 12.42
C GLU A 217 -21.05 -14.72 11.32
N ALA A 218 -22.33 -14.63 11.66
CA ALA A 218 -23.39 -14.63 10.66
C ALA A 218 -23.37 -13.34 9.82
N ILE A 219 -23.14 -12.19 10.46
CA ILE A 219 -22.99 -10.90 9.76
C ILE A 219 -21.73 -10.89 8.88
N LYS A 220 -20.60 -11.45 9.34
CA LYS A 220 -19.38 -11.62 8.54
C LYS A 220 -19.63 -12.51 7.33
N LYS A 221 -20.34 -13.63 7.50
CA LYS A 221 -20.74 -14.49 6.39
C LYS A 221 -21.67 -13.75 5.43
N LEU A 222 -22.58 -12.93 5.94
CA LEU A 222 -23.52 -12.15 5.14
C LEU A 222 -22.80 -11.13 4.27
N ILE A 223 -21.79 -10.46 4.84
CA ILE A 223 -20.92 -9.52 4.12
C ILE A 223 -20.08 -10.24 3.05
N ARG A 224 -19.54 -11.42 3.36
CA ARG A 224 -18.70 -12.18 2.42
C ARG A 224 -19.51 -12.73 1.25
N ASN A 225 -20.66 -13.32 1.54
CA ASN A 225 -21.54 -13.86 0.53
C ASN A 225 -22.96 -13.93 1.12
N PRO A 226 -23.85 -13.00 0.72
CA PRO A 226 -25.20 -12.98 1.25
C PRO A 226 -26.07 -14.15 0.76
N LEU A 227 -25.65 -14.88 -0.28
CA LEU A 227 -26.40 -15.99 -0.87
C LEU A 227 -26.31 -17.30 -0.08
N ILE A 228 -25.30 -17.45 0.79
CA ILE A 228 -25.03 -18.70 1.53
C ILE A 228 -25.40 -18.64 3.01
N VAL A 229 -25.83 -17.49 3.51
CA VAL A 229 -26.19 -17.30 4.92
C VAL A 229 -27.59 -17.80 5.19
N LYS A 230 -27.81 -18.46 6.34
CA LYS A 230 -29.16 -18.83 6.75
C LYS A 230 -29.81 -17.62 7.42
N PRO A 231 -31.01 -17.18 7.00
CA PRO A 231 -31.68 -16.02 7.59
C PRO A 231 -31.84 -16.13 9.11
N LYS A 232 -32.15 -17.32 9.63
CA LYS A 232 -32.25 -17.58 11.08
C LYS A 232 -30.96 -17.34 11.90
N ASP A 233 -29.81 -17.26 11.25
CA ASP A 233 -28.52 -17.06 11.90
C ASP A 233 -28.17 -15.55 12.02
N ILE A 234 -28.91 -14.66 11.35
CA ILE A 234 -28.70 -13.19 11.36
C ILE A 234 -29.79 -12.47 12.16
N PRO A 235 -29.56 -11.22 12.62
CA PRO A 235 -30.54 -10.45 13.38
C PRO A 235 -31.91 -10.34 12.69
N ASP A 236 -33.00 -10.52 13.46
CA ASP A 236 -34.38 -10.57 12.95
C ASP A 236 -34.76 -9.37 12.08
N ASN A 237 -34.19 -8.20 12.37
CA ASN A 237 -34.48 -6.96 11.66
C ASN A 237 -33.87 -6.88 10.24
N ILE A 238 -33.07 -7.86 9.82
CA ILE A 238 -32.50 -7.94 8.47
C ILE A 238 -32.83 -9.25 7.75
N GLN A 239 -33.64 -10.12 8.35
CA GLN A 239 -33.92 -11.44 7.79
C GLN A 239 -34.72 -11.37 6.49
N GLU A 240 -35.72 -10.50 6.44
CA GLU A 240 -36.60 -10.36 5.27
C GLU A 240 -35.82 -9.83 4.05
N GLU A 241 -35.00 -8.79 4.23
CA GLU A 241 -34.19 -8.24 3.14
C GLU A 241 -33.19 -9.25 2.59
N VAL A 242 -32.62 -10.10 3.47
CA VAL A 242 -31.70 -11.16 3.04
C VAL A 242 -32.44 -12.26 2.29
N ILE A 243 -33.67 -12.61 2.69
CA ILE A 243 -34.50 -13.57 1.95
C ILE A 243 -34.85 -13.02 0.57
N GLU A 244 -35.21 -11.74 0.46
CA GLU A 244 -35.49 -11.10 -0.83
C GLU A 244 -34.24 -11.13 -1.73
N LEU A 245 -33.10 -10.70 -1.22
CA LEU A 245 -31.82 -10.70 -1.94
C LEU A 245 -31.41 -12.13 -2.38
N GLN A 246 -31.66 -13.13 -1.54
CA GLN A 246 -31.41 -14.54 -1.84
C GLN A 246 -32.37 -15.15 -2.85
N ASN A 247 -33.49 -14.50 -3.17
CA ASN A 247 -34.44 -14.98 -4.16
C ASN A 247 -34.40 -14.19 -5.47
N ASP A 248 -33.65 -13.09 -5.54
CA ASP A 248 -33.42 -12.34 -6.76
C ASP A 248 -32.49 -13.11 -7.73
N SER A 249 -33.05 -13.60 -8.83
CA SER A 249 -32.31 -14.31 -9.87
C SER A 249 -31.32 -13.41 -10.61
N ASN A 250 -31.64 -12.13 -10.83
CA ASN A 250 -30.74 -11.21 -11.52
C ASN A 250 -29.50 -10.92 -10.67
N PHE A 251 -29.70 -10.76 -9.36
CA PHE A 251 -28.60 -10.57 -8.42
C PHE A 251 -27.69 -11.81 -8.38
N LYS A 252 -28.27 -13.02 -8.37
CA LYS A 252 -27.49 -14.28 -8.44
C LYS A 252 -26.68 -14.38 -9.72
N ASP A 253 -27.31 -14.14 -10.86
CA ASP A 253 -26.65 -14.22 -12.16
C ASP A 253 -25.51 -13.18 -12.28
N SER A 254 -25.71 -11.96 -11.78
CA SER A 254 -24.69 -10.91 -11.72
C SER A 254 -23.54 -11.26 -10.76
N PHE A 255 -23.84 -11.86 -9.61
CA PHE A 255 -22.85 -12.26 -8.61
C PHE A 255 -22.00 -13.44 -9.11
N GLU A 256 -22.59 -14.41 -9.81
CA GLU A 256 -21.90 -15.58 -10.38
C GLU A 256 -21.09 -15.24 -11.64
N SER A 257 -21.55 -14.29 -12.45
CA SER A 257 -20.84 -13.85 -13.67
C SER A 257 -19.63 -12.95 -13.39
N GLY A 258 -19.44 -12.48 -12.16
CA GLY A 258 -18.28 -11.67 -11.77
C GLY A 258 -18.20 -10.32 -12.48
N VAL A 259 -19.33 -9.78 -12.94
CA VAL A 259 -19.38 -8.50 -13.67
C VAL A 259 -18.82 -7.41 -12.76
N SER A 260 -17.70 -6.82 -13.18
CA SER A 260 -17.07 -5.69 -12.51
C SER A 260 -18.05 -4.52 -12.48
N LEU A 261 -18.13 -3.83 -11.34
CA LEU A 261 -18.88 -2.57 -11.17
C LEU A 261 -18.37 -1.43 -12.08
N GLU A 262 -17.36 -1.69 -12.91
CA GLU A 262 -16.80 -0.77 -13.90
C GLU A 262 -17.60 -0.74 -15.23
N GLU A 263 -18.59 -1.63 -15.41
CA GLU A 263 -19.44 -1.68 -16.62
C GLU A 263 -20.83 -1.04 -16.45
N LEU A 264 -21.05 -0.26 -15.37
CA LEU A 264 -22.26 0.56 -15.14
C LEU A 264 -21.93 2.05 -15.08
#